data_AF-A0A0F5IWP5-F1
#
_entry.id   AF-A0A0F5IWP5-F1
#
_cell.length_a   1.000
_cell.length_b   1.000
_cell.length_c   1.000
_cell.angle_alpha   90.00
_cell.angle_beta   90.00
_cell.angle_gamma   90.00
#
_symmetry.space_group_name_H-M   'P 1'
#
loop_
_entity.id
_entity.type
_entity.pdbx_description
1 polymer ?
#
loop_
_entity_poly.entity_id
_entity_poly.type
_entity_poly.pdbx_seq_one_letter_code
_entity_poly.pdbx_strand_id
1 'polypeptide(L)'
;MKNNFFAKSAWLLCLVLGLSGCINDADVFPEDNSGFVDGGEGNVRFAFVVPNSSSSKAGSAETSGIYETGTANEYNVKSLAVYLFNSDTKALYKKISLENITRTAGPQIPENAPSGNQSEHIVKYTANRVLIDPGTYDIFTVANGDVTGSFNTEDEFINLVDKSTYKDGFGVLTEDGSLLMSGRADNSGLYEGTMDPNLKVTIREVLPPAEPTIITINLERAMAKVLVGQSKEKYELKTVDGDKYVSISLSGFQYINLSRWFYTFRHTAVLNANQAPSSYTIANGNFGEINPVNGYVIDPYFFSKTASGAAGFDNADGYYAYPLKTVAKEWQSVPVNSFHGFYCLENCMFKTNQVNAYSTGVRFKARFTPETIWGEDKKATDERPDVIYYANYKFYTGIQAMKNAGFRLDGITEDSSDEELAKVFVKRYRKDPEVASYYCYYNYWIKHLDNNKENEMGVMEFAIVRNNIYRLMVTNISELGTGTPEIDPEQPDEYEAYLKMDFNVLPWIVRNQGGDGGATLK
;
A
#
# COMPACT_ATOMS: atom_id res chain seq x y z
N MET A 1 -22.11 -15.02 43.78
CA MET A 1 -22.03 -13.55 43.97
C MET A 1 -20.64 -13.21 44.49
N LYS A 2 -19.91 -12.40 43.69
CA LYS A 2 -18.73 -11.55 44.00
C LYS A 2 -17.49 -12.26 44.57
N ASN A 3 -16.51 -12.52 43.71
CA ASN A 3 -15.38 -11.64 43.35
C ASN A 3 -14.34 -11.53 44.47
N ASN A 4 -13.14 -12.04 44.22
CA ASN A 4 -11.92 -11.39 44.69
C ASN A 4 -10.84 -11.45 43.62
N PHE A 5 -10.41 -10.23 43.29
CA PHE A 5 -9.45 -9.81 42.30
C PHE A 5 -8.05 -10.39 42.56
N PHE A 6 -7.43 -10.88 41.49
CA PHE A 6 -5.99 -10.99 41.37
C PHE A 6 -5.40 -9.60 41.08
N ALA A 7 -4.32 -9.28 41.76
CA ALA A 7 -3.51 -8.11 41.49
C ALA A 7 -2.03 -8.52 41.49
N LYS A 8 -1.30 -7.86 40.56
CA LYS A 8 0.16 -7.70 40.43
C LYS A 8 0.88 -8.80 39.62
N SER A 9 1.75 -8.51 38.65
CA SER A 9 2.14 -7.32 37.88
C SER A 9 3.43 -7.70 37.15
N ALA A 10 3.60 -7.36 35.87
CA ALA A 10 4.91 -7.13 35.27
C ALA A 10 4.76 -6.12 34.13
N TRP A 11 5.55 -5.07 34.23
CA TRP A 11 5.48 -3.84 33.44
C TRP A 11 5.97 -4.05 32.01
N LEU A 12 5.21 -3.52 31.04
CA LEU A 12 5.78 -2.99 29.81
C LEU A 12 5.22 -1.57 29.64
N LEU A 13 6.05 -0.59 29.98
CA LEU A 13 5.75 0.83 29.81
C LEU A 13 5.98 1.16 28.32
N CYS A 14 5.00 0.88 27.46
CA CYS A 14 4.95 1.52 26.15
C CYS A 14 4.59 2.99 26.38
N LEU A 15 5.50 3.88 26.05
CA LEU A 15 5.27 5.32 26.03
C LEU A 15 4.23 5.61 24.94
N VAL A 16 2.94 5.63 25.31
CA VAL A 16 1.86 6.03 24.42
C VAL A 16 1.93 7.55 24.27
N LEU A 17 2.62 8.01 23.23
CA LEU A 17 2.46 9.37 22.73
C LEU A 17 1.15 9.40 21.94
N GLY A 18 0.09 9.91 22.57
CA GLY A 18 -1.17 10.22 21.90
C GLY A 18 -0.95 11.33 20.89
N LEU A 19 -0.68 10.96 19.64
CA LEU A 19 -0.73 11.84 18.50
C LEU A 19 -1.95 11.40 17.69
N SER A 20 -3.02 12.20 17.76
CA SER A 20 -4.03 12.19 16.70
C SER A 20 -3.29 12.56 15.40
N GLY A 21 -2.98 11.56 14.57
CA GLY A 21 -2.26 11.77 13.33
C GLY A 21 -3.07 12.65 12.39
N CYS A 22 -2.69 13.92 12.27
CA CYS A 22 -3.19 14.77 11.19
C CYS A 22 -2.56 14.29 9.88
N ILE A 23 -3.39 13.98 8.88
CA ILE A 23 -2.94 13.76 7.49
C ILE A 23 -2.53 15.14 6.97
N ASN A 24 -1.24 15.42 6.90
CA ASN A 24 -0.73 16.59 6.19
C ASN A 24 0.20 16.06 5.10
N ASP A 25 -0.39 15.84 3.93
CA ASP A 25 0.26 15.38 2.70
C ASP A 25 0.66 16.61 1.84
N ALA A 26 1.07 17.71 2.48
CA ALA A 26 1.35 18.95 1.77
C ALA A 26 2.62 18.83 0.91
N ASP A 27 2.46 19.16 -0.37
CA ASP A 27 3.51 19.17 -1.39
C ASP A 27 4.66 20.15 -1.05
N VAL A 28 5.88 19.77 -1.44
CA VAL A 28 7.04 20.66 -1.39
C VAL A 28 7.22 21.33 -2.74
N PHE A 29 6.85 22.60 -2.84
CA PHE A 29 7.17 23.42 -4.00
C PHE A 29 8.65 23.85 -3.95
N PRO A 30 9.39 23.70 -5.05
CA PRO A 30 10.73 24.26 -5.12
C PRO A 30 10.69 25.79 -5.19
N GLU A 31 11.49 26.44 -4.35
CA GLU A 31 11.71 27.90 -4.40
C GLU A 31 12.59 28.35 -5.59
N ASP A 32 13.20 27.41 -6.32
CA ASP A 32 14.18 27.69 -7.37
C ASP A 32 13.74 27.18 -8.76
N ASN A 33 13.61 28.10 -9.72
CA ASN A 33 13.30 27.85 -11.13
C ASN A 33 14.56 27.87 -12.03
N SER A 34 15.77 27.71 -11.47
CA SER A 34 17.01 27.64 -12.24
C SER A 34 17.18 26.30 -13.01
N GLY A 35 18.06 26.28 -14.03
CA GLY A 35 18.47 25.05 -14.72
C GLY A 35 17.80 24.76 -16.06
N PHE A 36 16.91 25.62 -16.56
CA PHE A 36 16.37 25.49 -17.92
C PHE A 36 17.47 25.64 -18.98
N VAL A 37 17.48 24.74 -19.97
CA VAL A 37 18.27 24.94 -21.18
C VAL A 37 17.50 25.89 -22.12
N ASP A 38 18.10 27.01 -22.52
CA ASP A 38 17.52 27.94 -23.49
C ASP A 38 17.58 27.37 -24.91
N GLY A 39 16.58 26.54 -25.24
CA GLY A 39 16.30 26.08 -26.61
C GLY A 39 14.80 26.03 -26.89
N GLY A 40 14.39 26.46 -28.10
CA GLY A 40 13.02 26.35 -28.62
C GLY A 40 12.27 27.68 -28.80
N GLU A 41 11.25 27.67 -29.67
CA GLU A 41 10.28 28.77 -29.87
C GLU A 41 9.01 28.47 -29.04
N GLY A 42 8.54 29.41 -28.21
CA GLY A 42 7.32 29.21 -27.41
C GLY A 42 7.17 30.18 -26.24
N ASN A 43 5.93 30.36 -25.78
CA ASN A 43 5.54 31.28 -24.70
C ASN A 43 5.38 30.60 -23.34
N VAL A 44 5.42 29.26 -23.28
CA VAL A 44 5.26 28.48 -22.03
C VAL A 44 6.40 27.48 -21.83
N ARG A 45 6.81 27.29 -20.58
CA ARG A 45 7.74 26.26 -20.10
C ARG A 45 7.11 25.44 -18.99
N PHE A 46 7.38 24.15 -19.00
CA PHE A 46 7.00 23.25 -17.91
C PHE A 46 8.22 22.83 -17.10
N ALA A 47 8.07 22.86 -15.78
CA ALA A 47 8.93 22.19 -14.82
C ALA A 47 8.12 21.12 -14.10
N PHE A 48 8.75 19.99 -13.82
CA PHE A 48 8.13 18.87 -13.13
C PHE A 48 8.96 18.52 -11.92
N VAL A 49 8.28 18.24 -10.81
CA VAL A 49 8.90 17.87 -9.56
C VAL A 49 8.40 16.48 -9.21
N VAL A 50 9.31 15.53 -9.01
CA VAL A 50 8.96 14.29 -8.32
C VAL A 50 9.25 14.56 -6.83
N PRO A 51 8.23 14.83 -6.01
CA PRO A 51 8.38 15.26 -4.64
C PRO A 51 9.00 14.15 -3.79
N ASN A 52 9.63 14.57 -2.69
CA ASN A 52 10.48 13.73 -1.85
C ASN A 52 10.21 13.89 -0.35
N SER A 53 9.09 14.47 0.02
CA SER A 53 8.69 14.53 1.41
C SER A 53 7.19 14.80 1.45
N SER A 54 6.50 14.07 2.32
CA SER A 54 5.36 14.67 2.99
C SER A 54 5.95 15.75 3.90
N SER A 55 5.50 17.00 3.76
CA SER A 55 5.87 18.05 4.73
C SER A 55 5.15 17.79 6.05
N SER A 56 5.55 16.73 6.75
CA SER A 56 4.97 16.37 8.02
C SER A 56 6.02 16.36 9.12
N LYS A 57 5.81 17.31 10.04
CA LYS A 57 6.34 17.22 11.41
C LYS A 57 6.11 15.80 11.93
N ALA A 58 7.08 15.27 12.67
CA ALA A 58 6.97 13.99 13.36
C ALA A 58 5.56 13.80 13.94
N GLY A 59 4.85 12.75 13.51
CA GLY A 59 3.48 12.46 13.94
C GLY A 59 2.38 12.52 12.88
N SER A 60 2.68 12.66 11.59
CA SER A 60 1.71 12.34 10.53
C SER A 60 1.83 10.88 10.10
N ALA A 61 0.75 10.31 9.59
CA ALA A 61 0.65 8.88 9.31
C ALA A 61 1.51 8.39 8.15
N GLU A 62 2.13 9.31 7.39
CA GLU A 62 3.09 9.00 6.33
C GLU A 62 4.54 9.31 6.73
N THR A 63 4.85 9.46 8.03
CA THR A 63 6.24 9.64 8.49
C THR A 63 6.51 8.93 9.81
N SER A 64 7.29 7.85 9.76
CA SER A 64 7.82 7.20 10.97
C SER A 64 9.21 7.70 11.37
N GLY A 65 9.75 8.70 10.65
CA GLY A 65 11.15 9.12 10.78
C GLY A 65 12.18 8.11 10.23
N ILE A 66 11.72 6.98 9.71
CA ILE A 66 12.51 6.00 8.95
C ILE A 66 12.31 6.29 7.46
N TYR A 67 13.36 6.15 6.67
CA TYR A 67 13.34 6.53 5.26
C TYR A 67 13.84 5.37 4.40
N GLU A 68 13.09 5.04 3.35
CA GLU A 68 13.49 4.08 2.33
C GLU A 68 13.84 4.83 1.05
N THR A 69 14.98 4.50 0.45
CA THR A 69 15.45 5.18 -0.75
C THR A 69 14.88 4.51 -1.98
N GLY A 70 14.22 5.28 -2.84
CA GLY A 70 13.79 4.80 -4.14
C GLY A 70 14.93 4.59 -5.11
N THR A 71 14.78 3.61 -6.00
CA THR A 71 15.76 3.32 -7.07
C THR A 71 15.64 4.32 -8.22
N ALA A 72 16.67 4.42 -9.09
CA ALA A 72 16.66 5.31 -10.27
C ALA A 72 15.40 5.14 -11.13
N ASN A 73 15.00 3.89 -11.36
CA ASN A 73 13.83 3.55 -12.17
C ASN A 73 12.50 4.02 -11.56
N GLU A 74 12.47 4.25 -10.24
CA GLU A 74 11.27 4.70 -9.55
C GLU A 74 11.05 6.21 -9.71
N TYR A 75 12.04 7.00 -10.11
CA TYR A 75 11.92 8.45 -10.28
C TYR A 75 12.30 8.97 -11.67
N ASN A 76 12.81 8.11 -12.55
CA ASN A 76 13.14 8.48 -13.91
C ASN A 76 11.90 8.88 -14.72
N VAL A 77 11.96 10.03 -15.38
CA VAL A 77 10.93 10.52 -16.30
C VAL A 77 11.47 10.46 -17.72
N LYS A 78 10.93 9.52 -18.50
CA LYS A 78 11.32 9.21 -19.89
C LYS A 78 10.38 9.83 -20.92
N SER A 79 9.12 10.02 -20.56
CA SER A 79 8.13 10.69 -21.40
C SER A 79 7.20 11.55 -20.55
N LEU A 80 6.70 12.64 -21.13
CA LEU A 80 5.76 13.56 -20.51
C LEU A 80 4.72 14.02 -21.53
N ALA A 81 3.45 13.97 -21.14
CA ALA A 81 2.34 14.54 -21.88
C ALA A 81 1.58 15.51 -20.99
N VAL A 82 1.26 16.67 -21.54
CA VAL A 82 0.42 17.70 -20.90
C VAL A 82 -0.90 17.81 -21.65
N TYR A 83 -1.98 17.84 -20.89
CA TYR A 83 -3.35 17.98 -21.35
C TYR A 83 -3.89 19.33 -20.92
N LEU A 84 -4.38 20.10 -21.88
CA LEU A 84 -4.96 21.41 -21.65
C LEU A 84 -6.45 21.34 -21.95
N PHE A 85 -7.28 21.56 -20.93
CA PHE A 85 -8.72 21.75 -21.08
C PHE A 85 -9.03 23.23 -20.94
N ASN A 86 -9.91 23.76 -21.78
CA ASN A 86 -10.37 25.14 -21.60
C ASN A 86 -11.16 25.25 -20.29
N SER A 87 -10.76 26.14 -19.38
CA SER A 87 -11.31 26.16 -18.02
C SER A 87 -12.80 26.51 -17.94
N ASP A 88 -13.35 27.18 -18.95
CA ASP A 88 -14.76 27.58 -18.99
C ASP A 88 -15.65 26.47 -19.58
N THR A 89 -15.24 25.92 -20.72
CA THR A 89 -16.00 24.92 -21.48
C THR A 89 -15.71 23.49 -21.06
N LYS A 90 -14.62 23.26 -20.32
CA LYS A 90 -14.09 21.95 -19.95
C LYS A 90 -13.76 21.05 -21.14
N ALA A 91 -13.71 21.59 -22.36
CA ALA A 91 -13.36 20.86 -23.57
C ALA A 91 -11.84 20.75 -23.71
N LEU A 92 -11.37 19.61 -24.21
CA LEU A 92 -9.97 19.40 -24.55
C LEU A 92 -9.56 20.42 -25.62
N TYR A 93 -8.61 21.30 -25.28
CA TYR A 93 -7.99 22.21 -26.24
C TYR A 93 -6.85 21.51 -26.96
N LYS A 94 -5.91 20.91 -26.21
CA LYS A 94 -4.71 20.30 -26.79
C LYS A 94 -4.07 19.28 -25.86
N LYS A 95 -3.56 18.19 -26.45
CA LYS A 95 -2.55 17.32 -25.84
C LYS A 95 -1.18 17.67 -26.42
N ILE A 96 -0.19 17.82 -25.58
CA ILE A 96 1.19 18.13 -25.97
C ILE A 96 2.12 17.07 -25.40
N SER A 97 2.79 16.32 -26.28
CA SER A 97 3.93 15.50 -25.89
C SER A 97 5.16 16.39 -25.80
N LEU A 98 5.83 16.38 -24.64
CA LEU A 98 7.00 17.20 -24.38
C LEU A 98 8.28 16.50 -24.85
N GLU A 99 9.25 17.28 -25.30
CA GLU A 99 10.54 16.83 -25.82
C GLU A 99 11.70 17.44 -25.02
N ASN A 100 12.92 16.93 -25.22
CA ASN A 100 14.12 17.38 -24.51
C ASN A 100 13.98 17.36 -22.98
N ILE A 101 13.32 16.32 -22.46
CA ILE A 101 13.10 16.12 -21.04
C ILE A 101 14.46 15.96 -20.37
N THR A 102 14.84 16.97 -19.59
CA THR A 102 16.16 17.04 -18.97
C THR A 102 16.00 17.10 -17.47
N ARG A 103 16.65 16.16 -16.78
CA ARG A 103 16.78 16.20 -15.33
C ARG A 103 17.67 17.38 -14.95
N THR A 104 17.13 18.33 -14.20
CA THR A 104 17.88 19.46 -13.65
C THR A 104 18.18 19.16 -12.17
N ALA A 105 19.40 19.43 -11.73
CA ALA A 105 19.80 19.09 -10.36
C ALA A 105 18.92 19.84 -9.35
N GLY A 106 18.23 19.11 -8.48
CA GLY A 106 17.77 19.64 -7.19
C GLY A 106 18.96 19.87 -6.25
N PRO A 107 18.75 20.49 -5.07
CA PRO A 107 19.81 20.73 -4.08
C PRO A 107 20.68 19.48 -3.88
N GLN A 108 21.98 19.61 -4.10
CA GLN A 108 22.91 18.50 -4.02
C GLN A 108 23.30 18.27 -2.56
N ILE A 109 22.67 17.30 -1.89
CA ILE A 109 23.21 16.81 -0.62
C ILE A 109 24.09 15.57 -0.86
N PRO A 110 25.30 15.49 -0.26
CA PRO A 110 26.11 14.29 -0.31
C PRO A 110 25.37 13.06 0.23
N GLU A 111 25.72 11.89 -0.32
CA GLU A 111 25.13 10.54 -0.08
C GLU A 111 24.93 10.18 1.42
N ASN A 112 25.68 10.84 2.32
CA ASN A 112 25.76 10.58 3.75
C ASN A 112 25.17 11.70 4.65
N ALA A 113 24.40 12.64 4.11
CA ALA A 113 23.84 13.69 4.95
C ALA A 113 22.78 13.14 5.94
N PRO A 114 22.78 13.64 7.19
CA PRO A 114 21.75 13.28 8.16
C PRO A 114 20.37 13.62 7.60
N SER A 115 19.40 12.72 7.81
CA SER A 115 18.02 12.78 7.28
C SER A 115 17.15 13.95 7.80
N GLY A 116 17.76 15.04 8.25
CA GLY A 116 17.11 16.17 8.90
C GLY A 116 16.61 17.27 7.94
N ASN A 117 17.15 17.39 6.73
CA ASN A 117 16.75 18.43 5.77
C ASN A 117 15.86 17.86 4.65
N GLN A 118 14.57 17.73 4.94
CA GLN A 118 13.55 17.12 4.08
C GLN A 118 13.23 17.95 2.81
N SER A 119 13.65 19.22 2.77
CA SER A 119 13.41 20.15 1.65
C SER A 119 14.38 19.96 0.46
N GLU A 120 15.37 19.07 0.58
CA GLU A 120 16.55 19.07 -0.31
C GLU A 120 16.66 17.87 -1.26
N HIS A 121 15.77 16.87 -1.21
CA HIS A 121 15.89 15.68 -2.06
C HIS A 121 14.99 15.67 -3.33
N ILE A 122 14.41 16.78 -3.74
CA ILE A 122 13.56 16.82 -4.96
C ILE A 122 14.32 16.47 -6.25
N VAL A 123 13.65 15.76 -7.18
CA VAL A 123 14.14 15.61 -8.56
C VAL A 123 13.31 16.49 -9.47
N LYS A 124 13.99 17.40 -10.17
CA LYS A 124 13.36 18.30 -11.13
C LYS A 124 13.62 17.84 -12.55
N TYR A 125 12.60 17.99 -13.38
CA TYR A 125 12.70 17.84 -14.81
C TYR A 125 12.22 19.11 -15.48
N THR A 126 12.87 19.46 -16.59
CA THR A 126 12.43 20.52 -17.48
C THR A 126 12.22 19.95 -18.86
N ALA A 127 11.40 20.62 -19.67
CA ALA A 127 11.18 20.24 -21.05
C ALA A 127 11.33 21.46 -21.98
N ASN A 128 11.24 21.21 -23.29
CA ASN A 128 11.22 22.24 -24.31
C ASN A 128 10.12 23.29 -24.09
N ARG A 129 10.33 24.49 -24.66
CA ARG A 129 9.29 25.52 -24.75
C ARG A 129 8.16 25.02 -25.67
N VAL A 130 6.93 25.40 -25.35
CA VAL A 130 5.77 25.13 -26.19
C VAL A 130 4.99 26.41 -26.48
N LEU A 131 4.37 26.45 -27.65
CA LEU A 131 3.46 27.52 -28.04
C LEU A 131 2.02 27.14 -27.66
N ILE A 132 1.39 27.98 -26.83
CA ILE A 132 0.00 27.85 -26.39
C ILE A 132 -0.71 29.18 -26.66
N ASP A 133 -1.89 29.10 -27.28
CA ASP A 133 -2.69 30.30 -27.55
C ASP A 133 -3.17 30.96 -26.25
N PRO A 134 -3.50 32.27 -26.25
CA PRO A 134 -3.99 32.93 -25.06
C PRO A 134 -5.34 32.37 -24.63
N GLY A 135 -5.49 32.15 -23.34
CA GLY A 135 -6.67 31.52 -22.75
C GLY A 135 -6.41 31.08 -21.32
N THR A 136 -7.47 30.60 -20.66
CA THR A 136 -7.40 29.99 -19.34
C THR A 136 -7.61 28.49 -19.48
N TYR A 137 -6.67 27.72 -18.94
CA TYR A 137 -6.64 26.27 -19.08
C TYR A 137 -6.48 25.57 -17.75
N ASP A 138 -7.18 24.44 -17.61
CA ASP A 138 -6.94 23.44 -16.57
C ASP A 138 -5.94 22.43 -17.14
N ILE A 139 -4.86 22.19 -16.39
CA ILE A 139 -3.69 21.46 -16.87
C ILE A 139 -3.54 20.14 -16.11
N PHE A 140 -3.44 19.05 -16.87
CA PHE A 140 -3.13 17.72 -16.36
C PHE A 140 -1.87 17.18 -17.00
N THR A 141 -1.09 16.40 -16.26
CA THR A 141 0.16 15.82 -16.75
C THR A 141 0.20 14.32 -16.51
N VAL A 142 0.74 13.59 -17.47
CA VAL A 142 1.10 12.17 -17.31
C VAL A 142 2.56 11.97 -17.72
N ALA A 143 3.33 11.30 -16.87
CA ALA A 143 4.69 10.89 -17.13
C ALA A 143 4.79 9.38 -17.30
N ASN A 144 5.68 8.92 -18.17
CA ASN A 144 5.97 7.50 -18.41
C ASN A 144 4.75 6.64 -18.79
N GLY A 145 3.73 7.27 -19.38
CA GLY A 145 2.46 6.63 -19.67
C GLY A 145 1.52 7.57 -20.40
N ASP A 146 0.27 7.15 -20.52
CA ASP A 146 -0.77 7.90 -21.20
C ASP A 146 -2.15 7.60 -20.58
N VAL A 147 -3.15 8.44 -20.85
CA VAL A 147 -4.53 8.16 -20.44
C VAL A 147 -5.18 7.21 -21.45
N THR A 148 -5.76 6.12 -20.95
CA THR A 148 -6.39 5.09 -21.77
C THR A 148 -7.88 5.37 -21.97
N GLY A 149 -8.35 5.28 -23.21
CA GLY A 149 -9.76 5.52 -23.57
C GLY A 149 -9.96 6.76 -24.44
N SER A 150 -11.23 7.13 -24.65
CA SER A 150 -11.62 8.30 -25.45
C SER A 150 -12.30 9.33 -24.56
N PHE A 151 -11.96 10.59 -24.78
CA PHE A 151 -12.46 11.73 -24.02
C PHE A 151 -12.41 12.98 -24.89
N ASN A 152 -13.36 13.88 -24.69
CA ASN A 152 -13.37 15.22 -25.25
C ASN A 152 -13.54 16.29 -24.16
N THR A 153 -14.02 15.90 -22.97
CA THR A 153 -14.19 16.78 -21.82
C THR A 153 -13.28 16.39 -20.66
N GLU A 154 -13.04 17.34 -19.76
CA GLU A 154 -12.30 17.14 -18.51
C GLU A 154 -12.93 16.04 -17.66
N ASP A 155 -14.26 16.08 -17.47
CA ASP A 155 -14.98 15.09 -16.67
C ASP A 155 -14.87 13.67 -17.25
N GLU A 156 -14.93 13.52 -18.59
CA GLU A 156 -14.68 12.23 -19.24
C GLU A 156 -13.24 11.78 -18.98
N PHE A 157 -12.26 12.67 -19.18
CA PHE A 157 -10.83 12.38 -19.05
C PHE A 157 -10.45 11.87 -17.65
N ILE A 158 -10.90 12.54 -16.60
CA ILE A 158 -10.53 12.18 -15.23
C ILE A 158 -11.20 10.89 -14.75
N ASN A 159 -12.41 10.59 -15.24
CA ASN A 159 -13.17 9.41 -14.83
C ASN A 159 -12.76 8.14 -15.61
N LEU A 160 -11.79 8.22 -16.52
CA LEU A 160 -11.28 7.06 -17.23
C LEU A 160 -10.52 6.11 -16.29
N VAL A 161 -10.93 4.85 -16.32
CA VAL A 161 -10.31 3.77 -15.57
C VAL A 161 -9.36 3.03 -16.48
N ASP A 162 -8.08 3.04 -16.13
CA ASP A 162 -7.08 2.22 -16.82
C ASP A 162 -7.08 0.81 -16.25
N LYS A 163 -7.33 -0.17 -17.12
CA LYS A 163 -7.37 -1.62 -16.81
C LYS A 163 -6.25 -2.40 -17.50
N SER A 164 -5.35 -1.69 -18.18
CA SER A 164 -4.43 -2.26 -19.16
C SER A 164 -2.96 -2.10 -18.77
N THR A 165 -2.56 -0.93 -18.27
CA THR A 165 -1.15 -0.60 -17.99
C THR A 165 -0.55 -1.53 -16.93
N TYR A 166 -1.29 -1.78 -15.84
CA TYR A 166 -0.88 -2.70 -14.76
C TYR A 166 -1.84 -3.88 -14.64
N LYS A 167 -2.22 -4.45 -15.79
CA LYS A 167 -3.19 -5.55 -15.86
C LYS A 167 -2.79 -6.79 -15.07
N ASP A 168 -1.55 -6.96 -14.61
CA ASP A 168 -1.14 -8.13 -13.83
C ASP A 168 -1.19 -7.88 -12.31
N GLY A 169 -1.65 -6.69 -11.88
CA GLY A 169 -1.69 -6.28 -10.47
C GLY A 169 -0.30 -5.96 -9.88
N PHE A 170 0.73 -6.06 -10.70
CA PHE A 170 2.11 -5.70 -10.43
C PHE A 170 2.61 -4.70 -11.46
N GLY A 171 3.55 -3.86 -11.05
CA GLY A 171 4.53 -3.30 -11.97
C GLY A 171 5.92 -3.69 -11.53
N VAL A 172 6.38 -4.91 -11.86
CA VAL A 172 7.81 -5.21 -11.73
C VAL A 172 8.53 -4.32 -12.74
N LEU A 173 9.18 -3.28 -12.26
CA LEU A 173 10.07 -2.47 -13.08
C LEU A 173 11.19 -3.38 -13.54
N THR A 174 11.26 -3.62 -14.85
CA THR A 174 12.45 -4.18 -15.47
C THR A 174 13.64 -3.25 -15.24
N GLU A 175 14.85 -3.67 -15.59
CA GLU A 175 16.05 -2.84 -15.47
C GLU A 175 15.92 -1.49 -16.21
N ASP A 176 15.09 -1.43 -17.26
CA ASP A 176 14.72 -0.23 -18.00
C ASP A 176 13.30 0.31 -17.68
N GLY A 177 12.62 -0.25 -16.69
CA GLY A 177 11.25 0.12 -16.33
C GLY A 177 11.15 1.55 -15.78
N SER A 178 9.98 2.16 -15.93
CA SER A 178 9.63 3.42 -15.28
C SER A 178 8.19 3.36 -14.78
N LEU A 179 7.89 4.07 -13.69
CA LEU A 179 6.54 4.14 -13.15
C LEU A 179 5.75 5.24 -13.84
N LEU A 180 4.50 4.92 -14.21
CA LEU A 180 3.52 5.95 -14.57
C LEU A 180 3.36 6.91 -13.40
N MET A 181 3.44 8.21 -13.69
CA MET A 181 3.16 9.27 -12.74
C MET A 181 2.12 10.22 -13.32
N SER A 182 1.34 10.85 -12.46
CA SER A 182 0.35 11.87 -12.82
C SER A 182 0.62 13.17 -12.09
N GLY A 183 0.22 14.28 -12.69
CA GLY A 183 0.20 15.57 -12.01
C GLY A 183 -0.67 15.49 -10.75
N ARG A 184 -0.09 15.83 -9.61
CA ARG A 184 -0.82 16.09 -8.38
C ARG A 184 -1.40 17.49 -8.51
N ALA A 185 -2.71 17.57 -8.66
CA ALA A 185 -3.39 18.85 -8.80
C ALA A 185 -3.34 19.58 -7.44
N ASP A 186 -2.42 20.54 -7.32
CA ASP A 186 -2.36 21.47 -6.19
C ASP A 186 -2.09 22.89 -6.71
N ASN A 187 -3.04 23.79 -6.42
CA ASN A 187 -2.98 25.22 -6.74
C ASN A 187 -2.45 26.06 -5.57
N SER A 188 -2.18 25.46 -4.42
CA SER A 188 -1.86 26.22 -3.22
C SER A 188 -0.53 26.99 -3.40
N GLY A 189 -0.62 28.32 -3.39
CA GLY A 189 0.54 29.20 -3.39
C GLY A 189 1.19 29.53 -4.74
N LEU A 190 0.73 28.96 -5.88
CA LEU A 190 1.30 29.30 -7.20
C LEU A 190 0.78 30.65 -7.75
N TYR A 191 -0.47 31.02 -7.45
CA TYR A 191 -1.07 32.31 -7.82
C TYR A 191 -2.02 32.81 -6.71
N GLU A 192 -1.89 34.08 -6.34
CA GLU A 192 -2.70 34.72 -5.30
C GLU A 192 -4.20 34.66 -5.65
N GLY A 193 -5.02 34.08 -4.76
CA GLY A 193 -6.49 34.02 -4.90
C GLY A 193 -7.07 32.77 -5.57
N THR A 194 -6.28 31.74 -5.85
CA THR A 194 -6.79 30.50 -6.49
C THR A 194 -7.35 29.52 -5.46
N MET A 195 -8.62 29.12 -5.59
CA MET A 195 -9.29 28.09 -4.77
C MET A 195 -9.68 26.84 -5.58
N ASP A 196 -9.28 26.77 -6.86
CA ASP A 196 -9.59 25.61 -7.71
C ASP A 196 -8.68 24.43 -7.29
N PRO A 197 -9.18 23.20 -7.20
CA PRO A 197 -8.34 22.02 -6.98
C PRO A 197 -7.50 21.62 -8.19
N ASN A 198 -7.90 21.98 -9.43
CA ASN A 198 -7.15 21.68 -10.66
C ASN A 198 -6.13 22.77 -10.99
N LEU A 199 -4.92 22.40 -11.43
CA LEU A 199 -3.90 23.39 -11.82
C LEU A 199 -4.42 24.30 -12.94
N LYS A 200 -4.72 25.56 -12.61
CA LYS A 200 -5.34 26.52 -13.54
C LYS A 200 -4.33 27.58 -13.95
N VAL A 201 -4.15 27.76 -15.25
CA VAL A 201 -3.16 28.69 -15.79
C VAL A 201 -3.79 29.61 -16.84
N THR A 202 -3.54 30.91 -16.70
CA THR A 202 -3.93 31.92 -17.69
C THR A 202 -2.73 32.32 -18.54
N ILE A 203 -2.80 32.03 -19.84
CA ILE A 203 -1.84 32.47 -20.84
C ILE A 203 -2.36 33.78 -21.45
N ARG A 204 -1.62 34.87 -21.27
CA ARG A 204 -2.10 36.23 -21.63
C ARG A 204 -1.68 36.67 -23.03
N GLU A 205 -0.49 36.29 -23.52
CA GLU A 205 0.05 36.78 -24.79
C GLU A 205 0.84 35.70 -25.55
N VAL A 206 0.81 35.78 -26.89
CA VAL A 206 1.68 35.01 -27.81
C VAL A 206 2.84 35.88 -28.25
N LEU A 207 3.64 36.37 -27.31
CA LEU A 207 4.92 36.99 -27.68
C LEU A 207 6.02 35.94 -27.58
N PRO A 208 7.11 36.00 -28.37
CA PRO A 208 8.30 35.21 -28.10
C PRO A 208 8.99 35.85 -26.90
N PRO A 209 8.82 35.34 -25.67
CA PRO A 209 9.23 36.10 -24.53
C PRO A 209 10.72 35.81 -24.33
N ALA A 210 11.48 36.87 -24.10
CA ALA A 210 12.69 36.74 -23.30
C ALA A 210 12.39 36.01 -21.97
N GLU A 211 11.13 36.06 -21.49
CA GLU A 211 10.65 35.46 -20.23
C GLU A 211 9.35 34.64 -20.40
N PRO A 212 9.43 33.33 -20.70
CA PRO A 212 8.25 32.48 -20.88
C PRO A 212 7.48 32.28 -19.56
N THR A 213 6.17 32.00 -19.64
CA THR A 213 5.39 31.55 -18.47
C THR A 213 5.90 30.20 -18.01
N ILE A 214 6.36 30.10 -16.76
CA ILE A 214 6.84 28.84 -16.16
C ILE A 214 5.70 28.22 -15.36
N ILE A 215 5.39 26.97 -15.65
CA ILE A 215 4.37 26.18 -14.97
C ILE A 215 5.08 25.01 -14.28
N THR A 216 5.01 24.96 -12.96
CA THR A 216 5.60 23.89 -12.16
C THR A 216 4.52 22.91 -11.73
N ILE A 217 4.78 21.60 -11.92
CA ILE A 217 3.81 20.53 -11.67
C ILE A 217 4.46 19.46 -10.80
N ASN A 218 3.83 19.13 -9.67
CA ASN A 218 4.24 17.98 -8.86
C ASN A 218 3.71 16.70 -9.50
N LEU A 219 4.55 15.67 -9.58
CA LEU A 219 4.22 14.36 -10.11
C LEU A 219 4.09 13.35 -8.96
N GLU A 220 3.04 12.55 -8.96
CA GLU A 220 2.88 11.43 -8.04
C GLU A 220 2.89 10.10 -8.80
N ARG A 221 3.52 9.08 -8.23
CA ARG A 221 3.49 7.72 -8.80
C ARG A 221 2.08 7.15 -8.68
N ALA A 222 1.60 6.47 -9.71
CA ALA A 222 0.30 5.80 -9.70
C ALA A 222 0.28 4.52 -8.83
N MET A 223 1.45 3.97 -8.50
CA MET A 223 1.59 2.78 -7.66
C MET A 223 2.13 3.12 -6.26
N ALA A 224 1.95 2.18 -5.33
CA ALA A 224 2.65 2.10 -4.06
C ALA A 224 3.75 1.02 -4.12
N LYS A 225 4.66 1.03 -3.15
CA LYS A 225 5.69 0.01 -2.93
C LYS A 225 5.45 -0.69 -1.60
N VAL A 226 5.58 -2.01 -1.57
CA VAL A 226 5.49 -2.81 -0.34
C VAL A 226 6.78 -3.57 -0.15
N LEU A 227 7.32 -3.54 1.06
CA LEU A 227 8.54 -4.23 1.47
C LEU A 227 8.20 -5.26 2.54
N VAL A 228 8.53 -6.53 2.31
CA VAL A 228 8.20 -7.63 3.24
C VAL A 228 9.48 -8.30 3.72
N GLY A 229 9.65 -8.42 5.04
CA GLY A 229 10.83 -9.05 5.64
C GLY A 229 10.55 -9.67 7.01
N GLN A 230 11.55 -10.35 7.56
CA GLN A 230 11.53 -10.91 8.92
C GLN A 230 12.80 -10.55 9.69
N SER A 231 12.70 -10.36 11.00
CA SER A 231 13.86 -9.99 11.84
C SER A 231 14.73 -11.19 12.24
N LYS A 232 14.19 -12.41 12.14
CA LYS A 232 14.85 -13.65 12.56
C LYS A 232 14.33 -14.84 11.78
N GLU A 233 15.19 -15.85 11.59
CA GLU A 233 14.83 -17.10 10.90
C GLU A 233 13.88 -18.01 11.68
N LYS A 234 13.91 -17.89 13.02
CA LYS A 234 13.20 -18.79 13.93
C LYS A 234 12.47 -18.02 15.02
N TYR A 235 11.24 -18.44 15.27
CA TYR A 235 10.36 -17.93 16.30
C TYR A 235 10.01 -19.08 17.25
N GLU A 236 10.22 -18.89 18.54
CA GLU A 236 9.85 -19.87 19.57
C GLU A 236 8.54 -19.47 20.20
N LEU A 237 7.57 -20.38 20.20
CA LEU A 237 6.32 -20.20 20.92
C LEU A 237 6.38 -20.91 22.26
N LYS A 238 5.92 -20.22 23.30
CA LYS A 238 5.94 -20.67 24.69
C LYS A 238 4.53 -20.72 25.26
N THR A 239 4.30 -21.66 26.18
CA THR A 239 3.07 -21.70 26.99
C THR A 239 3.02 -20.49 27.91
N VAL A 240 1.88 -20.33 28.60
CA VAL A 240 1.72 -19.30 29.66
C VAL A 240 2.77 -19.46 30.77
N ASP A 241 3.20 -20.69 31.04
CA ASP A 241 4.22 -21.01 32.04
C ASP A 241 5.67 -20.79 31.54
N GLY A 242 5.83 -20.44 30.26
CA GLY A 242 7.13 -20.16 29.63
C GLY A 242 7.79 -21.36 28.95
N ASP A 243 7.15 -22.53 28.95
CA ASP A 243 7.67 -23.74 28.32
C ASP A 243 7.54 -23.65 26.80
N LYS A 244 8.63 -23.88 26.08
CA LYS A 244 8.62 -23.92 24.61
C LYS A 244 7.80 -25.12 24.15
N TYR A 245 6.81 -24.89 23.27
CA TYR A 245 5.99 -25.97 22.68
C TYR A 245 6.16 -26.10 21.16
N VAL A 246 6.63 -25.06 20.47
CA VAL A 246 6.85 -25.06 19.01
C VAL A 246 8.03 -24.17 18.63
N SER A 247 8.78 -24.59 17.61
CA SER A 247 9.64 -23.71 16.81
C SER A 247 9.04 -23.46 15.43
N ILE A 248 9.00 -22.20 14.98
CA ILE A 248 8.41 -21.74 13.72
C ILE A 248 9.46 -21.05 12.86
N SER A 249 9.43 -21.29 11.56
CA SER A 249 10.20 -20.57 10.54
C SER A 249 9.30 -20.15 9.39
N LEU A 250 9.28 -18.87 9.04
CA LEU A 250 8.57 -18.40 7.85
C LEU A 250 9.29 -18.94 6.62
N SER A 251 8.55 -19.69 5.79
CA SER A 251 9.09 -20.37 4.61
C SER A 251 8.76 -19.64 3.31
N GLY A 252 7.75 -18.78 3.32
CA GLY A 252 7.42 -17.92 2.20
C GLY A 252 6.20 -17.05 2.45
N PHE A 253 5.91 -16.15 1.53
CA PHE A 253 4.67 -15.37 1.52
C PHE A 253 4.03 -15.26 0.14
N GLN A 254 2.77 -14.84 0.13
CA GLN A 254 1.94 -14.62 -1.05
C GLN A 254 1.18 -13.31 -0.93
N TYR A 255 0.82 -12.76 -2.08
CA TYR A 255 0.05 -11.55 -2.22
C TYR A 255 -1.45 -11.84 -2.14
N ILE A 256 -2.22 -10.90 -1.60
CA ILE A 256 -3.67 -10.95 -1.54
C ILE A 256 -4.25 -9.62 -2.06
N ASN A 257 -5.26 -9.70 -2.91
CA ASN A 257 -6.10 -8.61 -3.43
C ASN A 257 -5.32 -7.45 -4.05
N LEU A 258 -4.39 -7.75 -4.97
CA LEU A 258 -3.72 -6.70 -5.75
C LEU A 258 -4.63 -6.16 -6.86
N SER A 259 -5.04 -4.89 -6.74
CA SER A 259 -5.87 -4.20 -7.74
C SER A 259 -5.19 -4.16 -9.11
N ARG A 260 -5.99 -4.27 -10.17
CA ARG A 260 -5.54 -4.18 -11.57
C ARG A 260 -6.01 -2.90 -12.27
N TRP A 261 -6.93 -2.18 -11.64
CA TRP A 261 -7.55 -0.99 -12.21
C TRP A 261 -7.26 0.22 -11.34
N PHE A 262 -7.08 1.38 -11.97
CA PHE A 262 -6.80 2.63 -11.28
C PHE A 262 -7.30 3.81 -12.11
N TYR A 263 -7.52 4.95 -11.45
CA TYR A 263 -7.64 6.23 -12.12
C TYR A 263 -6.24 6.79 -12.38
N THR A 264 -6.00 7.39 -13.55
CA THR A 264 -4.68 7.97 -13.84
C THR A 264 -4.34 9.04 -12.80
N PHE A 265 -5.30 9.88 -12.44
CA PHE A 265 -5.17 10.93 -11.43
C PHE A 265 -5.79 10.48 -10.11
N ARG A 266 -5.22 10.91 -8.97
CA ARG A 266 -5.79 10.61 -7.65
C ARG A 266 -7.15 11.27 -7.49
N HIS A 267 -8.11 10.51 -7.01
CA HIS A 267 -9.39 11.01 -6.56
C HIS A 267 -9.50 10.96 -5.04
N THR A 268 -10.00 12.04 -4.44
CA THR A 268 -10.25 12.14 -3.00
C THR A 268 -11.68 12.53 -2.69
N ALA A 269 -12.19 12.10 -1.54
CA ALA A 269 -13.53 12.45 -1.08
C ALA A 269 -13.57 12.64 0.44
N VAL A 270 -14.51 13.44 0.91
CA VAL A 270 -14.86 13.52 2.35
C VAL A 270 -16.18 12.80 2.56
N LEU A 271 -16.17 11.69 3.32
CA LEU A 271 -17.35 10.85 3.54
C LEU A 271 -17.64 10.73 5.05
N ASN A 272 -18.71 11.39 5.50
CA ASN A 272 -19.04 11.54 6.92
C ASN A 272 -20.09 10.56 7.46
N ALA A 273 -20.70 9.74 6.60
CA ALA A 273 -21.69 8.75 7.01
C ALA A 273 -21.02 7.51 7.62
N ASN A 274 -21.80 6.63 8.26
CA ASN A 274 -21.35 5.27 8.63
C ASN A 274 -21.62 4.24 7.53
N GLN A 275 -22.10 4.68 6.36
CA GLN A 275 -22.34 3.85 5.19
C GLN A 275 -21.85 4.61 3.96
N ALA A 276 -21.21 3.89 3.03
CA ALA A 276 -20.84 4.46 1.75
C ALA A 276 -22.12 4.91 1.01
N PRO A 277 -22.09 6.07 0.32
CA PRO A 277 -23.22 6.46 -0.52
C PRO A 277 -23.44 5.42 -1.62
N SER A 278 -24.70 5.18 -1.99
CA SER A 278 -25.07 4.22 -3.05
C SER A 278 -24.65 4.68 -4.45
N SER A 279 -24.38 5.98 -4.61
CA SER A 279 -23.79 6.57 -5.82
C SER A 279 -22.86 7.71 -5.41
N TYR A 280 -21.70 7.77 -6.05
CA TYR A 280 -20.77 8.89 -5.94
C TYR A 280 -20.31 9.28 -7.33
N THR A 281 -20.38 10.58 -7.63
CA THR A 281 -19.82 11.12 -8.87
C THR A 281 -18.58 11.87 -8.49
N ILE A 282 -17.46 11.45 -9.07
CA ILE A 282 -16.18 12.14 -8.91
C ILE A 282 -16.29 13.41 -9.75
N ALA A 283 -16.24 14.56 -9.08
CA ALA A 283 -16.27 15.86 -9.72
C ALA A 283 -14.86 16.46 -9.75
N ASN A 284 -14.69 17.54 -10.51
CA ASN A 284 -13.43 18.29 -10.58
C ASN A 284 -12.94 18.80 -9.22
N GLY A 285 -13.81 18.82 -8.20
CA GLY A 285 -13.47 19.16 -6.82
C GLY A 285 -12.70 18.08 -6.04
N ASN A 286 -12.60 16.87 -6.59
CA ASN A 286 -12.15 15.66 -5.89
C ASN A 286 -10.70 15.29 -6.18
N PHE A 287 -9.82 16.29 -6.33
CA PHE A 287 -8.39 16.10 -6.61
C PHE A 287 -7.54 16.74 -5.51
N GLY A 288 -6.31 16.25 -5.40
CA GLY A 288 -5.30 16.80 -4.51
C GLY A 288 -5.31 16.14 -3.13
N GLU A 289 -5.22 16.98 -2.09
CA GLU A 289 -4.99 16.55 -0.72
C GLU A 289 -6.11 15.68 -0.14
N ILE A 290 -5.72 14.67 0.64
CA ILE A 290 -6.65 13.89 1.43
C ILE A 290 -7.07 14.75 2.63
N ASN A 291 -8.38 14.96 2.80
CA ASN A 291 -8.87 15.73 3.94
C ASN A 291 -8.47 15.06 5.26
N PRO A 292 -7.91 15.78 6.23
CA PRO A 292 -7.48 15.19 7.51
C PRO A 292 -8.64 14.65 8.34
N VAL A 293 -9.87 15.05 8.04
CA VAL A 293 -11.09 14.58 8.72
C VAL A 293 -11.97 13.88 7.70
N ASN A 294 -12.15 12.57 7.88
CA ASN A 294 -12.98 11.73 7.03
C ASN A 294 -12.62 11.77 5.53
N GLY A 295 -11.37 12.06 5.21
CA GLY A 295 -10.83 11.98 3.85
C GLY A 295 -10.57 10.54 3.42
N TYR A 296 -10.85 10.26 2.15
CA TYR A 296 -10.62 8.98 1.49
C TYR A 296 -9.92 9.22 0.17
N VAL A 297 -9.08 8.26 -0.23
CA VAL A 297 -8.70 8.07 -1.63
C VAL A 297 -9.73 7.13 -2.27
N ILE A 298 -10.14 7.44 -3.49
CA ILE A 298 -11.20 6.73 -4.21
C ILE A 298 -10.61 5.99 -5.41
N ASP A 299 -10.46 4.67 -5.28
CA ASP A 299 -10.13 3.81 -6.42
C ASP A 299 -11.37 3.45 -7.25
N PRO A 300 -11.22 2.89 -8.47
CA PRO A 300 -12.33 2.57 -9.36
C PRO A 300 -13.37 1.58 -8.82
N TYR A 301 -13.02 0.80 -7.80
CA TYR A 301 -13.87 -0.23 -7.21
C TYR A 301 -14.37 0.15 -5.80
N PHE A 302 -14.01 1.32 -5.29
CA PHE A 302 -14.29 1.77 -3.92
C PHE A 302 -15.76 1.57 -3.50
N PHE A 303 -16.70 1.99 -4.35
CA PHE A 303 -18.14 1.92 -4.07
C PHE A 303 -18.77 0.56 -4.42
N SER A 304 -18.06 -0.31 -5.13
CA SER A 304 -18.48 -1.69 -5.40
C SER A 304 -18.22 -2.61 -4.21
N LYS A 305 -17.22 -2.28 -3.38
CA LYS A 305 -16.90 -2.99 -2.14
C LYS A 305 -17.98 -2.73 -1.10
N THR A 306 -18.68 -3.77 -0.66
CA THR A 306 -19.69 -3.69 0.40
C THR A 306 -19.53 -4.81 1.40
N ALA A 307 -19.79 -4.54 2.69
CA ALA A 307 -19.76 -5.57 3.72
C ALA A 307 -20.71 -6.74 3.40
N SER A 308 -21.94 -6.45 2.94
CA SER A 308 -22.91 -7.47 2.54
C SER A 308 -22.49 -8.29 1.31
N GLY A 309 -21.65 -7.72 0.43
CA GLY A 309 -21.15 -8.41 -0.76
C GLY A 309 -19.95 -9.33 -0.49
N ALA A 310 -19.32 -9.22 0.69
CA ALA A 310 -18.04 -9.86 0.98
C ALA A 310 -18.11 -11.39 0.94
N ALA A 311 -19.15 -12.01 1.54
CA ALA A 311 -19.35 -13.47 1.56
C ALA A 311 -19.29 -14.09 0.15
N GLY A 312 -20.04 -13.48 -0.76
CA GLY A 312 -20.21 -13.92 -2.14
C GLY A 312 -19.12 -13.42 -3.09
N PHE A 313 -18.19 -12.59 -2.64
CA PHE A 313 -17.19 -12.00 -3.52
C PHE A 313 -16.29 -13.08 -4.12
N ASP A 314 -16.30 -13.18 -5.45
CA ASP A 314 -15.59 -14.18 -6.24
C ASP A 314 -14.65 -13.57 -7.28
N ASN A 315 -14.57 -12.23 -7.32
CA ASN A 315 -13.74 -11.48 -8.26
C ASN A 315 -14.07 -11.80 -9.74
N ALA A 316 -15.34 -12.03 -10.08
CA ALA A 316 -15.77 -12.41 -11.43
C ALA A 316 -15.43 -11.39 -12.54
N ASP A 317 -15.37 -10.10 -12.18
CA ASP A 317 -14.95 -9.02 -13.09
C ASP A 317 -13.43 -8.95 -13.30
N GLY A 318 -12.66 -9.74 -12.54
CA GLY A 318 -11.22 -9.78 -12.59
C GLY A 318 -10.55 -8.51 -12.08
N TYR A 319 -11.16 -7.79 -11.13
CA TYR A 319 -10.57 -6.59 -10.51
C TYR A 319 -9.21 -6.87 -9.83
N TYR A 320 -9.09 -7.99 -9.11
CA TYR A 320 -7.85 -8.41 -8.45
C TYR A 320 -7.07 -9.45 -9.27
N ALA A 321 -5.74 -9.34 -9.27
CA ALA A 321 -4.84 -10.35 -9.87
C ALA A 321 -4.61 -11.55 -8.94
N TYR A 322 -4.66 -11.32 -7.63
CA TYR A 322 -4.43 -12.31 -6.58
C TYR A 322 -5.61 -12.32 -5.59
N PRO A 323 -6.84 -12.62 -6.04
CA PRO A 323 -8.01 -12.53 -5.18
C PRO A 323 -7.91 -13.51 -4.00
N LEU A 324 -8.46 -13.12 -2.85
CA LEU A 324 -8.45 -13.87 -1.59
C LEU A 324 -8.60 -15.40 -1.71
N LYS A 325 -9.60 -15.82 -2.49
CA LYS A 325 -10.00 -17.22 -2.68
C LYS A 325 -9.05 -18.01 -3.60
N THR A 326 -8.14 -17.34 -4.31
CA THR A 326 -7.13 -17.98 -5.15
C THR A 326 -5.80 -18.04 -4.41
N VAL A 327 -5.32 -19.26 -4.15
CA VAL A 327 -3.97 -19.47 -3.62
C VAL A 327 -3.00 -19.46 -4.81
N ALA A 328 -2.08 -18.51 -4.86
CA ALA A 328 -1.02 -18.52 -5.86
C ALA A 328 -0.24 -19.85 -5.75
N LYS A 329 0.28 -20.38 -6.86
CA LYS A 329 1.06 -21.62 -6.81
C LYS A 329 2.44 -21.39 -6.19
N GLU A 330 3.04 -20.25 -6.53
CA GLU A 330 4.39 -19.89 -6.11
C GLU A 330 4.38 -19.09 -4.80
N TRP A 331 5.38 -19.36 -3.96
CA TRP A 331 5.64 -18.63 -2.71
C TRP A 331 6.89 -17.79 -2.88
N GLN A 332 6.82 -16.53 -2.45
CA GLN A 332 7.97 -15.63 -2.42
C GLN A 332 8.79 -15.88 -1.15
N SER A 333 10.11 -15.71 -1.22
CA SER A 333 10.96 -15.82 -0.03
C SER A 333 10.70 -14.68 0.95
N VAL A 334 10.75 -14.95 2.26
CA VAL A 334 10.73 -13.92 3.30
C VAL A 334 12.18 -13.68 3.77
N PRO A 335 12.86 -12.64 3.27
CA PRO A 335 14.26 -12.42 3.61
C PRO A 335 14.43 -11.99 5.08
N VAL A 336 15.55 -12.39 5.68
CA VAL A 336 15.90 -12.09 7.08
C VAL A 336 16.75 -10.82 7.12
N ASN A 337 16.40 -9.86 7.95
CA ASN A 337 17.09 -8.55 8.06
C ASN A 337 17.26 -7.83 6.72
N SER A 338 16.34 -8.08 5.80
CA SER A 338 16.27 -7.50 4.46
C SER A 338 14.81 -7.56 4.00
N PHE A 339 14.53 -7.08 2.78
CA PHE A 339 13.16 -6.95 2.27
C PHE A 339 13.02 -7.52 0.86
N HIS A 340 11.89 -8.18 0.64
CA HIS A 340 11.35 -8.44 -0.69
C HIS A 340 10.44 -7.28 -1.05
N GLY A 341 10.78 -6.54 -2.11
CA GLY A 341 9.99 -5.41 -2.61
C GLY A 341 9.04 -5.82 -3.72
N PHE A 342 7.83 -5.27 -3.72
CA PHE A 342 6.91 -5.32 -4.85
C PHE A 342 6.10 -4.02 -4.97
N TYR A 343 5.46 -3.84 -6.12
CA TYR A 343 4.61 -2.68 -6.38
C TYR A 343 3.16 -3.11 -6.58
N CYS A 344 2.24 -2.29 -6.11
CA CYS A 344 0.81 -2.52 -6.29
C CYS A 344 0.07 -1.20 -6.53
N LEU A 345 -1.07 -1.29 -7.18
CA LEU A 345 -2.00 -0.17 -7.32
C LEU A 345 -2.71 0.13 -6.00
N GLU A 346 -3.25 1.34 -5.92
CA GLU A 346 -4.11 1.72 -4.80
C GLU A 346 -5.30 0.77 -4.63
N ASN A 347 -5.70 0.59 -3.38
CA ASN A 347 -6.84 -0.22 -3.00
C ASN A 347 -7.39 0.37 -1.70
N CYS A 348 -8.47 1.14 -1.84
CA CYS A 348 -9.11 1.90 -0.79
C CYS A 348 -10.58 1.49 -0.68
N MET A 349 -11.14 1.68 0.49
CA MET A 349 -12.52 1.30 0.76
C MET A 349 -13.09 2.15 1.86
N PHE A 350 -14.41 2.18 1.89
CA PHE A 350 -15.13 2.87 2.94
C PHE A 350 -14.89 2.20 4.29
N LYS A 351 -14.90 2.98 5.39
CA LYS A 351 -14.58 2.53 6.75
C LYS A 351 -15.20 1.19 7.13
N THR A 352 -16.50 1.00 6.89
CA THR A 352 -17.24 -0.22 7.27
C THR A 352 -17.05 -1.39 6.32
N ASN A 353 -16.35 -1.18 5.21
CA ASN A 353 -16.13 -2.17 4.15
C ASN A 353 -14.66 -2.63 4.10
N GLN A 354 -13.86 -2.26 5.11
CA GLN A 354 -12.51 -2.79 5.36
C GLN A 354 -12.64 -4.20 5.96
N VAL A 355 -12.77 -5.17 5.06
CA VAL A 355 -12.93 -6.60 5.35
C VAL A 355 -12.00 -7.41 4.44
N ASN A 356 -11.67 -8.62 4.89
CA ASN A 356 -10.69 -9.50 4.26
C ASN A 356 -10.96 -9.77 2.75
N ALA A 357 -12.23 -9.71 2.31
CA ALA A 357 -12.60 -9.87 0.91
C ALA A 357 -11.93 -8.87 -0.04
N TYR A 358 -11.67 -7.66 0.42
CA TYR A 358 -11.26 -6.54 -0.44
C TYR A 358 -9.86 -6.01 -0.13
N SER A 359 -9.41 -6.11 1.12
CA SER A 359 -8.17 -5.45 1.54
C SER A 359 -6.93 -6.11 0.96
N THR A 360 -5.94 -5.29 0.59
CA THR A 360 -4.64 -5.79 0.17
C THR A 360 -3.90 -6.37 1.37
N GLY A 361 -3.36 -7.58 1.21
CA GLY A 361 -2.67 -8.28 2.29
C GLY A 361 -1.54 -9.16 1.81
N VAL A 362 -0.86 -9.76 2.79
CA VAL A 362 0.10 -10.83 2.57
C VAL A 362 -0.25 -12.05 3.41
N ARG A 363 -0.13 -13.23 2.82
CA ARG A 363 -0.24 -14.52 3.51
C ARG A 363 1.14 -15.12 3.66
N PHE A 364 1.55 -15.43 4.87
CA PHE A 364 2.77 -16.17 5.15
C PHE A 364 2.46 -17.67 5.31
N LYS A 365 3.37 -18.51 4.81
CA LYS A 365 3.44 -19.95 5.11
C LYS A 365 4.63 -20.17 6.01
N ALA A 366 4.41 -20.82 7.15
CA ALA A 366 5.45 -21.12 8.11
C ALA A 366 5.58 -22.63 8.31
N ARG A 367 6.83 -23.11 8.33
CA ARG A 367 7.17 -24.45 8.81
C ARG A 367 7.21 -24.42 10.32
N PHE A 368 6.71 -25.48 10.94
CA PHE A 368 6.85 -25.64 12.38
C PHE A 368 7.16 -27.08 12.77
N THR A 369 7.78 -27.22 13.93
CA THR A 369 8.06 -28.50 14.57
C THR A 369 7.55 -28.46 16.02
N PRO A 370 6.59 -29.32 16.38
CA PRO A 370 6.19 -29.55 17.77
C PRO A 370 7.37 -30.01 18.62
N GLU A 371 7.47 -29.51 19.85
CA GLU A 371 8.43 -30.05 20.84
C GLU A 371 8.04 -31.46 21.28
N THR A 372 6.74 -31.73 21.40
CA THR A 372 6.21 -33.02 21.84
C THR A 372 4.89 -33.32 21.15
N ILE A 373 4.72 -34.57 20.73
CA ILE A 373 3.46 -35.13 20.20
C ILE A 373 3.03 -36.27 21.10
N TRP A 374 1.75 -36.31 21.46
CA TRP A 374 1.16 -37.29 22.35
C TRP A 374 0.41 -38.37 21.56
N GLY A 375 0.75 -39.63 21.82
CA GLY A 375 0.09 -40.80 21.24
C GLY A 375 -1.16 -41.23 21.99
N GLU A 376 -1.81 -42.28 21.50
CA GLU A 376 -3.03 -42.83 22.11
C GLU A 376 -2.82 -43.42 23.50
N ASP A 377 -1.60 -43.90 23.80
CA ASP A 377 -1.22 -44.45 25.11
C ASP A 377 -0.97 -43.37 26.18
N LYS A 378 -1.24 -42.10 25.85
CA LYS A 378 -1.02 -40.91 26.68
C LYS A 378 0.44 -40.66 27.00
N LYS A 379 1.37 -41.11 26.16
CA LYS A 379 2.79 -40.80 26.27
C LYS A 379 3.28 -39.98 25.08
N ALA A 380 4.43 -39.34 25.25
CA ALA A 380 5.14 -38.71 24.16
C ALA A 380 5.59 -39.77 23.14
N THR A 381 5.52 -39.44 21.86
CA THR A 381 5.90 -40.33 20.76
C THR A 381 6.78 -39.62 19.74
N ASP A 382 7.66 -40.40 19.11
CA ASP A 382 8.48 -39.97 17.97
C ASP A 382 7.73 -40.12 16.63
N GLU A 383 6.51 -40.67 16.64
CA GLU A 383 5.65 -40.72 15.47
C GLU A 383 5.41 -39.33 14.90
N ARG A 384 5.51 -39.21 13.57
CA ARG A 384 5.29 -37.96 12.81
C ARG A 384 4.30 -38.23 11.68
N PRO A 385 3.02 -38.50 12.00
CA PRO A 385 1.98 -38.77 11.02
C PRO A 385 1.77 -37.59 10.07
N ASP A 386 1.10 -37.82 8.94
CA ASP A 386 0.86 -36.77 7.96
C ASP A 386 -0.12 -35.69 8.46
N VAL A 387 -0.94 -36.03 9.45
CA VAL A 387 -1.90 -35.15 10.10
C VAL A 387 -1.70 -35.19 11.62
N ILE A 388 -1.69 -34.02 12.25
CA ILE A 388 -1.69 -33.88 13.71
C ILE A 388 -2.75 -32.88 14.16
N TYR A 389 -3.15 -33.02 15.43
CA TYR A 389 -4.15 -32.16 16.06
C TYR A 389 -3.56 -31.38 17.21
N TYR A 390 -4.03 -30.15 17.39
CA TYR A 390 -3.53 -29.22 18.39
C TYR A 390 -4.67 -28.67 19.23
N ALA A 391 -4.50 -28.72 20.55
CA ALA A 391 -5.32 -27.99 21.51
C ALA A 391 -4.54 -27.78 22.81
N ASN A 392 -4.78 -26.65 23.48
CA ASN A 392 -4.16 -26.31 24.78
C ASN A 392 -2.64 -26.51 24.78
N TYR A 393 -1.95 -25.94 23.79
CA TYR A 393 -0.48 -25.99 23.65
C TYR A 393 0.12 -27.39 23.48
N LYS A 394 -0.69 -28.41 23.15
CA LYS A 394 -0.26 -29.79 22.94
C LYS A 394 -0.65 -30.33 21.58
N PHE A 395 0.18 -31.21 21.04
CA PHE A 395 -0.06 -31.90 19.78
C PHE A 395 -0.36 -33.38 20.00
N TYR A 396 -1.22 -33.93 19.16
CA TYR A 396 -1.70 -35.31 19.25
C TYR A 396 -1.62 -35.98 17.88
N THR A 397 -1.31 -37.28 17.87
CA THR A 397 -1.26 -38.07 16.63
C THR A 397 -2.63 -38.26 15.97
N GLY A 398 -3.72 -38.07 16.71
CA GLY A 398 -5.09 -38.23 16.23
C GLY A 398 -6.15 -37.76 17.24
N ILE A 399 -7.40 -37.71 16.81
CA ILE A 399 -8.59 -37.43 17.63
C ILE A 399 -8.73 -38.45 18.75
N GLN A 400 -8.39 -39.73 18.52
CA GLN A 400 -8.42 -40.75 19.58
C GLN A 400 -7.40 -40.46 20.69
N ALA A 401 -6.20 -39.99 20.33
CA ALA A 401 -5.20 -39.56 21.31
C ALA A 401 -5.71 -38.36 22.14
N MET A 402 -6.42 -37.41 21.51
CA MET A 402 -7.08 -36.32 22.24
C MET A 402 -8.20 -36.82 23.18
N LYS A 403 -9.06 -37.73 22.72
CA LYS A 403 -10.11 -38.35 23.57
C LYS A 403 -9.50 -39.07 24.77
N ASN A 404 -8.42 -39.83 24.56
CA ASN A 404 -7.69 -40.51 25.63
C ASN A 404 -7.05 -39.51 26.61
N ALA A 405 -6.59 -38.35 26.11
CA ALA A 405 -6.09 -37.25 26.93
C ALA A 405 -7.19 -36.47 27.69
N GLY A 406 -8.47 -36.80 27.48
CA GLY A 406 -9.60 -36.28 28.24
C GLY A 406 -10.38 -35.14 27.55
N PHE A 407 -10.13 -34.87 26.27
CA PHE A 407 -10.93 -33.91 25.51
C PHE A 407 -12.32 -34.46 25.22
N ARG A 408 -13.35 -33.63 25.43
CA ARG A 408 -14.74 -33.95 25.08
C ARG A 408 -14.98 -33.58 23.62
N LEU A 409 -14.83 -34.56 22.74
CA LEU A 409 -14.91 -34.43 21.28
C LEU A 409 -16.11 -35.22 20.75
N ASP A 410 -17.30 -34.87 21.25
CA ASP A 410 -18.55 -35.56 20.92
C ASP A 410 -18.89 -35.38 19.44
N GLY A 411 -19.06 -36.49 18.71
CA GLY A 411 -19.33 -36.48 17.27
C GLY A 411 -18.13 -36.12 16.38
N ILE A 412 -17.01 -35.67 16.95
CA ILE A 412 -15.80 -35.33 16.21
C ILE A 412 -15.00 -36.59 15.88
N THR A 413 -14.56 -36.67 14.63
CA THR A 413 -13.75 -37.76 14.06
C THR A 413 -12.61 -37.18 13.21
N GLU A 414 -11.75 -38.05 12.68
CA GLU A 414 -10.69 -37.65 11.74
C GLU A 414 -11.25 -37.01 10.46
N ASP A 415 -12.47 -37.40 10.06
CA ASP A 415 -13.16 -36.93 8.86
C ASP A 415 -13.87 -35.57 9.06
N SER A 416 -13.89 -35.05 10.29
CA SER A 416 -14.51 -33.75 10.58
C SER A 416 -13.85 -32.61 9.79
N SER A 417 -14.66 -31.62 9.43
CA SER A 417 -14.16 -30.42 8.74
C SER A 417 -13.31 -29.56 9.68
N ASP A 418 -12.44 -28.70 9.12
CA ASP A 418 -11.65 -27.78 9.93
C ASP A 418 -12.56 -26.79 10.71
N GLU A 419 -13.74 -26.47 10.18
CA GLU A 419 -14.78 -25.67 10.85
C GLU A 419 -15.42 -26.40 12.05
N GLU A 420 -15.69 -27.71 11.93
CA GLU A 420 -16.21 -28.53 13.03
C GLU A 420 -15.19 -28.67 14.16
N LEU A 421 -13.91 -28.86 13.81
CA LEU A 421 -12.80 -28.92 14.77
C LEU A 421 -12.61 -27.57 15.48
N ALA A 422 -12.72 -26.45 14.76
CA ALA A 422 -12.60 -25.11 15.34
C ALA A 422 -13.67 -24.82 16.41
N LYS A 423 -14.90 -25.33 16.25
CA LYS A 423 -16.00 -25.19 17.24
C LYS A 423 -15.68 -25.83 18.60
N VAL A 424 -14.73 -26.76 18.63
CA VAL A 424 -14.25 -27.43 19.86
C VAL A 424 -12.79 -27.04 20.18
N PHE A 425 -12.30 -25.93 19.64
CA PHE A 425 -10.95 -25.39 19.86
C PHE A 425 -9.81 -26.33 19.45
N VAL A 426 -10.05 -27.18 18.45
CA VAL A 426 -9.05 -28.07 17.87
C VAL A 426 -8.59 -27.51 16.53
N LYS A 427 -7.27 -27.41 16.34
CA LYS A 427 -6.65 -27.10 15.04
C LYS A 427 -6.03 -28.37 14.47
N ARG A 428 -6.17 -28.57 13.15
CA ARG A 428 -5.54 -29.68 12.41
C ARG A 428 -4.41 -29.15 11.53
N TYR A 429 -3.27 -29.84 11.53
CA TYR A 429 -2.11 -29.47 10.70
C TYR A 429 -1.66 -30.64 9.85
N ARG A 430 -1.12 -30.31 8.68
CA ARG A 430 -0.66 -31.28 7.68
C ARG A 430 0.85 -31.16 7.50
N LYS A 431 1.50 -32.29 7.33
CA LYS A 431 2.94 -32.40 7.05
C LYS A 431 3.23 -32.05 5.59
N ASP A 432 4.36 -31.42 5.31
CA ASP A 432 4.84 -31.36 3.92
C ASP A 432 5.20 -32.77 3.44
N PRO A 433 4.79 -33.20 2.24
CA PRO A 433 5.34 -34.41 1.64
C PRO A 433 6.85 -34.30 1.30
N GLU A 434 7.37 -33.10 1.04
CA GLU A 434 8.75 -32.84 0.62
C GLU A 434 9.70 -32.48 1.77
N VAL A 435 9.15 -32.03 2.90
CA VAL A 435 9.90 -31.55 4.07
C VAL A 435 9.29 -32.18 5.33
N ALA A 436 10.11 -32.81 6.18
CA ALA A 436 9.63 -33.46 7.41
C ALA A 436 9.19 -32.45 8.51
N SER A 437 8.30 -31.51 8.17
CA SER A 437 7.77 -30.45 9.03
C SER A 437 6.29 -30.22 8.71
N TYR A 438 5.55 -29.69 9.68
CA TYR A 438 4.16 -29.29 9.50
C TYR A 438 4.08 -27.81 9.10
N TYR A 439 2.94 -27.39 8.54
CA TYR A 439 2.73 -25.97 8.21
C TYR A 439 1.57 -25.33 8.91
N CYS A 440 1.74 -24.03 9.14
CA CYS A 440 0.66 -23.12 9.46
C CYS A 440 0.73 -21.87 8.57
N TYR A 441 -0.37 -21.12 8.56
CA TYR A 441 -0.52 -19.90 7.79
C TYR A 441 -0.81 -18.72 8.71
N TYR A 442 -0.37 -17.54 8.26
CA TYR A 442 -0.61 -16.26 8.90
C TYR A 442 -1.00 -15.24 7.85
N ASN A 443 -1.94 -14.35 8.15
CA ASN A 443 -2.31 -13.26 7.26
C ASN A 443 -1.98 -11.94 7.92
N TYR A 444 -1.61 -10.96 7.10
CA TYR A 444 -1.44 -9.58 7.52
C TYR A 444 -2.04 -8.65 6.47
N TRP A 445 -3.03 -7.87 6.88
CA TRP A 445 -3.64 -6.82 6.06
C TRP A 445 -2.84 -5.54 6.18
N ILE A 446 -2.54 -4.92 5.04
CA ILE A 446 -1.65 -3.76 5.03
C ILE A 446 -2.42 -2.55 5.56
N LYS A 447 -1.97 -2.03 6.71
CA LYS A 447 -2.49 -0.80 7.28
C LYS A 447 -1.98 0.41 6.50
N HIS A 448 -2.71 1.51 6.49
CA HIS A 448 -2.24 2.83 6.07
C HIS A 448 -2.28 3.82 7.24
N LEU A 449 -3.39 3.86 8.00
CA LEU A 449 -3.52 4.71 9.19
C LEU A 449 -3.84 3.86 10.42
N ASP A 450 -2.98 3.85 11.44
CA ASP A 450 -3.33 3.25 12.72
C ASP A 450 -4.03 4.28 13.61
N ASN A 451 -5.29 4.03 13.96
CA ASN A 451 -6.06 4.91 14.83
C ASN A 451 -5.72 4.72 16.34
N ASN A 452 -4.84 3.75 16.65
CA ASN A 452 -4.41 3.34 17.99
C ASN A 452 -5.54 2.85 18.90
N LYS A 453 -6.64 2.37 18.32
CA LYS A 453 -7.79 1.82 19.02
C LYS A 453 -8.08 0.41 18.55
N GLU A 454 -7.57 -0.54 19.32
CA GLU A 454 -7.75 -1.96 19.06
C GLU A 454 -9.24 -2.32 18.92
N ASN A 455 -9.58 -3.08 17.87
CA ASN A 455 -10.94 -3.51 17.53
C ASN A 455 -11.92 -2.38 17.12
N GLU A 456 -11.47 -1.13 16.99
CA GLU A 456 -12.26 -0.06 16.38
C GLU A 456 -11.68 0.24 15.00
N MET A 457 -12.44 -0.03 13.94
CA MET A 457 -12.01 0.28 12.58
C MET A 457 -11.90 1.79 12.36
N GLY A 458 -10.80 2.27 11.79
CA GLY A 458 -10.55 3.67 11.44
C GLY A 458 -10.91 4.02 9.99
N VAL A 459 -10.94 5.31 9.68
CA VAL A 459 -11.03 5.77 8.28
C VAL A 459 -9.68 5.48 7.60
N MET A 460 -9.70 4.83 6.43
CA MET A 460 -8.48 4.51 5.66
C MET A 460 -7.42 3.76 6.49
N GLU A 461 -7.87 2.94 7.45
CA GLU A 461 -6.96 2.19 8.31
C GLU A 461 -6.32 1.03 7.57
N PHE A 462 -7.08 0.32 6.72
CA PHE A 462 -6.58 -0.70 5.82
C PHE A 462 -6.79 -0.23 4.39
N ALA A 463 -5.70 0.23 3.78
CA ALA A 463 -5.70 0.78 2.43
C ALA A 463 -4.30 0.74 1.83
N ILE A 464 -4.24 0.73 0.50
CA ILE A 464 -3.04 1.08 -0.25
C ILE A 464 -3.31 2.41 -0.95
N VAL A 465 -2.48 3.40 -0.66
CA VAL A 465 -2.49 4.72 -1.30
C VAL A 465 -1.26 4.82 -2.18
N ARG A 466 -1.46 5.33 -3.39
CA ARG A 466 -0.39 5.54 -4.37
C ARG A 466 0.74 6.42 -3.80
N ASN A 467 1.93 6.32 -4.39
CA ASN A 467 3.12 7.09 -4.01
C ASN A 467 3.61 6.91 -2.55
N ASN A 468 3.18 5.84 -1.87
CA ASN A 468 3.63 5.47 -0.52
C ASN A 468 4.48 4.19 -0.52
N ILE A 469 5.35 4.04 0.48
CA ILE A 469 6.08 2.80 0.78
C ILE A 469 5.55 2.18 2.07
N TYR A 470 5.15 0.92 2.02
CA TYR A 470 4.68 0.13 3.15
C TYR A 470 5.76 -0.86 3.58
N ARG A 471 6.40 -0.64 4.73
CA ARG A 471 7.43 -1.54 5.27
C ARG A 471 6.83 -2.50 6.29
N LEU A 472 6.82 -3.79 5.97
CA LEU A 472 6.26 -4.88 6.77
C LEU A 472 7.40 -5.75 7.29
N MET A 473 7.76 -5.63 8.57
CA MET A 473 8.79 -6.47 9.19
C MET A 473 8.17 -7.37 10.27
N VAL A 474 8.21 -8.70 10.08
CA VAL A 474 7.79 -9.65 11.11
C VAL A 474 8.83 -9.67 12.23
N THR A 475 8.48 -9.13 13.39
CA THR A 475 9.39 -9.06 14.55
C THR A 475 9.19 -10.21 15.53
N ASN A 476 7.94 -10.66 15.69
CA ASN A 476 7.60 -11.82 16.50
C ASN A 476 6.33 -12.53 16.03
N ILE A 477 6.09 -13.73 16.55
CA ILE A 477 4.86 -14.50 16.37
C ILE A 477 4.34 -14.81 17.77
N SER A 478 3.09 -14.44 18.08
CA SER A 478 2.50 -14.65 19.40
C SER A 478 1.88 -16.04 19.56
N GLU A 479 1.30 -16.57 18.48
CA GLU A 479 0.58 -17.84 18.52
C GLU A 479 0.79 -18.70 17.27
N LEU A 480 0.44 -19.98 17.40
CA LEU A 480 0.44 -20.90 16.28
C LEU A 480 -0.69 -20.54 15.31
N GLY A 481 -0.34 -20.38 14.04
CA GLY A 481 -1.24 -19.96 12.96
C GLY A 481 -2.36 -20.96 12.64
N THR A 482 -3.01 -20.79 11.51
CA THR A 482 -4.07 -21.71 11.05
C THR A 482 -3.48 -22.87 10.27
N GLY A 483 -4.10 -24.05 10.32
CA GLY A 483 -3.68 -25.21 9.53
C GLY A 483 -4.12 -25.18 8.07
N THR A 484 -5.02 -24.27 7.73
CA THR A 484 -5.50 -24.01 6.37
C THR A 484 -5.20 -22.56 5.97
N PRO A 485 -5.01 -22.28 4.67
CA PRO A 485 -4.87 -20.92 4.16
C PRO A 485 -6.23 -20.22 3.98
N GLU A 486 -7.33 -20.85 4.38
CA GLU A 486 -8.68 -20.31 4.24
C GLU A 486 -8.86 -19.06 5.11
N ILE A 487 -9.59 -18.09 4.58
CA ILE A 487 -9.83 -16.80 5.20
C ILE A 487 -11.31 -16.52 5.06
N ASP A 488 -11.95 -16.15 6.17
CA ASP A 488 -13.31 -15.65 6.16
C ASP A 488 -13.33 -14.30 5.43
N PRO A 489 -14.00 -14.18 4.27
CA PRO A 489 -14.06 -12.92 3.53
C PRO A 489 -14.83 -11.81 4.26
N GLU A 490 -15.76 -12.16 5.17
CA GLU A 490 -16.60 -11.19 5.88
C GLU A 490 -15.93 -10.63 7.14
N GLN A 491 -14.86 -11.29 7.61
CA GLN A 491 -14.15 -10.86 8.81
C GLN A 491 -13.55 -9.44 8.59
N PRO A 492 -13.80 -8.49 9.52
CA PRO A 492 -13.16 -7.18 9.51
C PRO A 492 -11.64 -7.31 9.59
N ASP A 493 -10.91 -6.40 8.92
CA ASP A 493 -9.44 -6.46 8.89
C ASP A 493 -8.79 -6.15 10.26
N GLU A 494 -9.49 -5.42 11.13
CA GLU A 494 -9.05 -5.10 12.48
C GLU A 494 -9.38 -6.24 13.44
N TYR A 495 -8.37 -7.06 13.76
CA TYR A 495 -8.45 -8.14 14.75
C TYR A 495 -7.08 -8.40 15.39
N GLU A 496 -7.07 -9.13 16.50
CA GLU A 496 -5.84 -9.52 17.17
C GLU A 496 -4.98 -10.41 16.25
N ALA A 497 -3.89 -9.83 15.72
CA ALA A 497 -2.99 -10.54 14.83
C ALA A 497 -2.02 -11.46 15.59
N TYR A 498 -1.87 -12.69 15.08
CA TYR A 498 -0.83 -13.63 15.54
C TYR A 498 0.60 -13.17 15.21
N LEU A 499 0.74 -12.30 14.21
CA LEU A 499 2.02 -11.70 13.84
C LEU A 499 2.19 -10.38 14.58
N LYS A 500 3.34 -10.20 15.23
CA LYS A 500 3.79 -8.89 15.69
C LYS A 500 4.63 -8.28 14.58
N MET A 501 4.10 -7.21 14.00
CA MET A 501 4.70 -6.49 12.88
C MET A 501 5.28 -5.16 13.36
N ASP A 502 6.51 -4.87 12.93
CA ASP A 502 6.98 -3.48 12.85
C ASP A 502 6.54 -2.97 11.48
N PHE A 503 5.46 -2.18 11.49
CA PHE A 503 4.82 -1.64 10.31
C PHE A 503 5.04 -0.13 10.22
N ASN A 504 5.37 0.34 9.02
CA ASN A 504 5.58 1.77 8.76
C ASN A 504 5.03 2.14 7.38
N VAL A 505 4.27 3.23 7.30
CA VAL A 505 4.02 3.96 6.03
C VAL A 505 5.05 5.06 5.92
N LEU A 506 5.77 5.06 4.80
CA LEU A 506 6.88 5.97 4.55
C LEU A 506 6.60 6.76 3.26
N PRO A 507 7.02 8.03 3.19
CA PRO A 507 6.94 8.76 1.94
C PRO A 507 7.91 8.11 0.95
N TRP A 508 7.55 8.08 -0.33
CA TRP A 508 8.41 7.46 -1.34
C TRP A 508 9.53 8.40 -1.79
N ILE A 509 10.60 8.39 -0.99
CA ILE A 509 11.75 9.26 -1.13
C ILE A 509 12.62 8.89 -2.34
N VAL A 510 13.17 9.90 -2.99
CA VAL A 510 14.17 9.80 -4.07
C VAL A 510 15.57 10.12 -3.52
N ARG A 511 16.65 9.54 -4.04
CA ARG A 511 18.00 10.08 -3.80
C ARG A 511 18.75 10.23 -5.11
N ASN A 512 19.54 11.30 -5.19
CA ASN A 512 20.54 11.44 -6.23
C ASN A 512 21.63 10.39 -5.98
N GLN A 513 21.64 9.32 -6.77
CA GLN A 513 22.84 8.49 -6.87
C GLN A 513 23.80 9.26 -7.77
N GLY A 514 24.82 9.87 -7.18
CA GLY A 514 25.83 10.64 -7.93
C GLY A 514 26.42 9.76 -9.03
N GLY A 515 26.17 10.13 -10.29
CA GLY A 515 26.61 9.33 -11.43
C GLY A 515 26.28 9.94 -12.80
N ASP A 516 25.11 10.54 -12.96
CA ASP A 516 24.68 11.02 -14.29
C ASP A 516 24.94 12.51 -14.45
N GLY A 517 26.21 12.84 -14.67
CA GLY A 517 26.58 14.11 -15.28
C GLY A 517 25.93 14.23 -16.64
N GLY A 518 24.91 15.08 -16.76
CA GLY A 518 24.46 15.66 -18.03
C GLY A 518 24.23 14.66 -19.17
N ALA A 519 23.37 13.65 -18.98
CA ALA A 519 22.87 12.88 -20.10
C ALA A 519 21.63 13.58 -20.68
N THR A 520 21.80 14.30 -21.78
CA THR A 520 20.69 14.72 -22.64
C THR A 520 20.11 13.47 -23.28
N LEU A 521 18.89 13.07 -22.93
CA LEU A 521 18.15 12.06 -23.70
C LEU A 521 17.73 12.74 -25.00
N LYS A 522 18.32 12.30 -26.12
CA LYS A 522 17.99 12.76 -27.47
C LYS A 522 16.64 12.25 -27.92
#